data_AF-A0A5K1JZF7-F1
#
_entry.id   AF-A0A5K1JZF7-F1
#
_cell.length_a   1.000
_cell.length_b   1.000
_cell.length_c   1.000
_cell.angle_alpha   90.00
_cell.angle_beta   90.00
_cell.angle_gamma   90.00
#
_symmetry.space_group_name_H-M   'P 1'
#
loop_
_entity.id
_entity.type
_entity.pdbx_description
1 polymer ?
#
loop_
_entity_poly.entity_id
_entity_poly.type
_entity_poly.pdbx_seq_one_letter_code
_entity_poly.pdbx_strand_id
1 'polypeptide(L)'
;NAKRFIVPALQSTIRKLKEARENRNTAIKDFKNRLYAEFDADRSVWLRAIRVLAELDCLFSLAKASSALGEPACRPELVDGDEAFIDFKDLRHPALVASSSLKGDFIPNDVKLGGDVGRIALLTGPNMGGKSTAMRMTATGIIMAQLGMLVPAKSARLCPVDSILTRMGAYDNMFSNASTFKVELDECCKILRDATPKSFVILDELGRGTSTYDGMAIAGAVLHQLATHTLSLSFFATHYGSLTDDYAYHPNVRNMHMETLVDDEKRELVFLYKLVDGVAGSSFGTHVANLAGVPLEVVERAEVVSKDFAKHFKEKL
;
A
#
# COMPACT_ATOMS: atom_id res chain seq x y z
N ASN A 1 37.44 0.17 -55.16
CA ASN A 1 38.65 -0.62 -55.48
C ASN A 1 39.90 0.23 -55.38
N ALA A 2 40.56 0.26 -54.20
CA ALA A 2 41.85 0.94 -54.03
C ALA A 2 42.94 -0.10 -53.78
N LYS A 3 44.07 0.01 -54.48
CA LYS A 3 45.25 -0.84 -54.28
C LYS A 3 46.19 -0.15 -53.27
N ARG A 4 46.62 -0.88 -52.24
CA ARG A 4 47.64 -0.42 -51.29
C ARG A 4 49.00 -0.93 -51.75
N PHE A 5 50.00 -0.03 -51.78
CA PHE A 5 51.37 -0.35 -52.13
C PHE A 5 52.29 -0.08 -50.95
N ILE A 6 53.41 -0.80 -50.85
CA ILE A 6 54.44 -0.64 -49.82
C ILE A 6 55.69 -0.09 -50.49
N VAL A 7 56.29 0.95 -49.91
CA VAL A 7 57.56 1.53 -50.38
C VAL A 7 58.70 0.90 -49.59
N PRO A 8 59.64 0.16 -50.22
CA PRO A 8 60.71 -0.54 -49.51
C PRO A 8 61.57 0.37 -48.62
N ALA A 9 61.87 1.59 -49.08
CA ALA A 9 62.62 2.59 -48.32
C ALA A 9 61.94 3.02 -47.00
N LEU A 10 60.61 2.91 -46.90
CA LEU A 10 59.83 3.28 -45.70
C LEU A 10 59.57 2.11 -44.77
N GLN A 11 59.87 0.88 -45.19
CA GLN A 11 59.52 -0.33 -44.44
C GLN A 11 60.22 -0.39 -43.07
N SER A 12 61.48 0.07 -43.00
CA SER A 12 62.25 0.17 -41.75
C SER A 12 61.65 1.21 -40.78
N THR A 13 61.27 2.38 -41.29
CA THR A 13 60.63 3.45 -40.49
C THR A 13 59.26 3.02 -39.99
N ILE A 14 58.45 2.36 -40.82
CA ILE A 14 57.15 1.82 -40.42
C ILE A 14 57.31 0.76 -39.32
N ARG A 15 58.33 -0.11 -39.42
CA ARG A 15 58.63 -1.11 -38.38
C ARG A 15 59.03 -0.45 -37.07
N LYS A 16 59.98 0.49 -37.07
CA LYS A 16 60.37 1.26 -35.87
C LYS A 16 59.19 1.97 -35.23
N LEU A 17 58.30 2.57 -36.05
CA LEU A 17 57.11 3.25 -35.56
C LEU A 17 56.09 2.26 -34.95
N LYS A 18 55.94 1.06 -35.50
CA LYS A 18 55.11 0.00 -34.89
C LYS A 18 55.69 -0.46 -33.55
N GLU A 19 56.98 -0.77 -33.49
CA GLU A 19 57.68 -1.19 -32.26
C GLU A 19 57.58 -0.08 -31.18
N ALA A 20 57.79 1.18 -31.55
CA ALA A 20 57.63 2.31 -30.64
C ALA A 20 56.19 2.47 -30.12
N ARG A 21 55.18 2.22 -30.97
CA ARG A 21 53.77 2.24 -30.56
C ARG A 21 53.43 1.10 -29.59
N GLU A 22 53.95 -0.09 -29.84
CA GLU A 22 53.79 -1.25 -28.96
C GLU A 22 54.43 -0.97 -27.60
N ASN A 23 55.69 -0.52 -27.58
CA ASN A 23 56.39 -0.16 -26.35
C ASN A 23 55.66 0.92 -25.55
N ARG A 24 55.17 1.97 -26.22
CA ARG A 24 54.36 3.01 -25.58
C ARG A 24 53.09 2.43 -24.96
N ASN A 25 52.38 1.56 -25.67
CA ASN A 25 51.14 0.97 -25.17
C ASN A 25 51.40 0.07 -23.95
N THR A 26 52.48 -0.72 -23.97
CA THR A 26 52.91 -1.53 -22.82
C THR A 26 53.25 -0.64 -21.62
N ALA A 27 54.07 0.39 -21.81
CA ALA A 27 54.44 1.32 -20.75
C ALA A 27 53.20 2.02 -20.12
N ILE A 28 52.22 2.43 -20.94
CA ILE A 28 50.96 3.01 -20.45
C ILE A 28 50.16 1.98 -19.64
N LYS A 29 50.09 0.73 -20.10
CA LYS A 29 49.36 -0.34 -19.39
C LYS A 29 49.99 -0.62 -18.04
N ASP A 30 51.32 -0.73 -17.98
CA ASP A 30 52.04 -1.00 -16.73
C ASP A 30 51.93 0.16 -15.74
N PHE A 31 51.97 1.40 -16.25
CA PHE A 31 51.71 2.58 -15.44
C PHE A 31 50.29 2.58 -14.85
N LYS A 32 49.27 2.31 -15.68
CA LYS A 32 47.87 2.22 -15.21
C LYS A 32 47.69 1.15 -14.13
N ASN A 33 48.27 -0.04 -14.33
CA ASN A 33 48.16 -1.13 -13.36
C ASN A 33 48.78 -0.75 -12.02
N ARG A 34 49.95 -0.08 -12.02
CA ARG A 34 50.57 0.42 -10.78
C ARG A 34 49.71 1.49 -10.11
N LEU A 35 49.21 2.45 -10.89
CA LEU A 35 48.32 3.49 -10.38
C LEU A 35 47.05 2.91 -9.74
N TYR A 36 46.43 1.91 -10.38
CA TYR A 36 45.25 1.24 -9.83
C TYR A 36 45.57 0.47 -8.56
N ALA A 37 46.71 -0.22 -8.51
CA ALA A 37 47.15 -0.93 -7.31
C ALA A 37 47.43 0.04 -6.13
N GLU A 38 48.07 1.18 -6.40
CA GLU A 38 48.29 2.23 -5.39
C GLU A 38 46.96 2.84 -4.91
N PHE A 39 46.01 3.10 -5.81
CA PHE A 39 44.70 3.60 -5.44
C PHE A 39 43.88 2.58 -4.62
N ASP A 40 43.96 1.29 -4.97
CA ASP A 40 43.22 0.21 -4.30
C ASP A 40 43.76 -0.10 -2.90
N ALA A 41 44.99 0.30 -2.57
CA ALA A 41 45.54 0.18 -1.22
C ALA A 41 44.65 0.86 -0.16
N ASP A 42 44.02 1.97 -0.52
CA ASP A 42 43.11 2.74 0.34
C ASP A 42 41.63 2.42 0.10
N ARG A 43 41.31 1.29 -0.55
CA ARG A 43 39.92 0.90 -0.89
C ARG A 43 38.96 0.98 0.29
N SER A 44 39.38 0.58 1.49
CA SER A 44 38.54 0.65 2.69
C SER A 44 38.15 2.08 3.07
N VAL A 45 39.04 3.06 2.83
CA VAL A 45 38.78 4.48 3.04
C VAL A 45 37.77 4.98 2.00
N TRP A 46 37.95 4.64 0.73
CA TRP A 46 37.02 5.02 -0.34
C TRP A 46 35.62 4.47 -0.11
N LEU A 47 35.50 3.19 0.23
CA LEU A 47 34.20 2.57 0.50
C LEU A 47 33.49 3.19 1.70
N ARG A 48 34.25 3.56 2.75
CA ARG A 48 33.68 4.27 3.90
C ARG A 48 33.23 5.68 3.53
N ALA A 49 34.01 6.42 2.75
CA ALA A 49 33.60 7.74 2.26
C ALA A 49 32.33 7.66 1.39
N ILE A 50 32.24 6.68 0.48
CA ILE A 50 31.05 6.44 -0.34
C ILE A 50 29.83 6.11 0.54
N ARG A 51 29.98 5.28 1.58
CA ARG A 51 28.88 4.96 2.50
C ARG A 51 28.37 6.20 3.23
N VAL A 52 29.27 7.02 3.77
CA VAL A 52 28.89 8.26 4.47
C VAL A 52 28.19 9.23 3.52
N LEU A 53 28.71 9.41 2.30
CA LEU A 53 28.06 10.27 1.30
C LEU A 53 26.69 9.75 0.88
N ALA A 54 26.54 8.43 0.72
CA ALA A 54 25.25 7.81 0.40
C ALA A 54 24.24 7.98 1.54
N GLU A 55 24.67 7.81 2.79
CA GLU A 55 23.80 7.99 3.96
C GLU A 55 23.35 9.45 4.11
N LEU A 56 24.25 10.40 3.89
CA LEU A 56 23.91 11.83 3.84
C LEU A 56 22.93 12.15 2.72
N ASP A 57 23.15 11.64 1.50
CA ASP A 57 22.26 11.85 0.35
C ASP A 57 20.84 11.30 0.64
N CYS A 58 20.75 10.11 1.23
CA CYS A 58 19.48 9.54 1.68
C CYS A 58 18.79 10.45 2.71
N LEU A 59 19.49 10.89 3.76
CA LEU A 59 18.92 11.75 4.81
C LEU A 59 18.45 13.11 4.26
N PHE A 60 19.23 13.74 3.38
CA PHE A 60 18.83 14.98 2.70
C PHE A 60 17.61 14.78 1.81
N SER A 61 17.55 13.66 1.08
CA SER A 61 16.39 13.31 0.25
C SER A 61 15.12 13.13 1.10
N LEU A 62 15.21 12.41 2.23
CA LEU A 62 14.09 12.22 3.15
C LEU A 62 13.63 13.55 3.78
N ALA A 63 14.57 14.42 4.17
CA ALA A 63 14.25 15.74 4.73
C ALA A 63 13.56 16.64 3.70
N LYS A 64 14.04 16.64 2.45
CA LYS A 64 13.44 17.40 1.34
C LYS A 64 12.05 16.87 1.00
N ALA A 65 11.88 15.55 0.91
CA ALA A 65 10.58 14.92 0.68
C ALA A 65 9.59 15.24 1.81
N SER A 66 10.03 15.17 3.06
CA SER A 66 9.22 15.51 4.24
C SER A 66 8.74 16.96 4.20
N SER A 67 9.60 17.89 3.78
CA SER A 67 9.24 19.31 3.64
C SER A 67 8.24 19.58 2.52
N ALA A 68 8.16 18.68 1.53
CA ALA A 68 7.26 18.80 0.39
C ALA A 68 5.86 18.21 0.62
N LEU A 69 5.59 17.60 1.79
CA LEU A 69 4.32 16.96 2.12
C LEU A 69 3.16 17.94 2.33
N GLY A 70 3.46 19.23 2.55
CA GLY A 70 2.49 20.25 2.94
C GLY A 70 2.02 20.10 4.39
N GLU A 71 1.23 21.06 4.87
CA GLU A 71 0.78 21.11 6.27
C GLU A 71 -0.63 20.55 6.44
N PRO A 72 -0.94 19.84 7.55
CA PRO A 72 -0.04 19.51 8.66
C PRO A 72 0.89 18.32 8.35
N ALA A 73 2.14 18.43 8.76
CA ALA A 73 3.09 17.32 8.81
C ALA A 73 3.71 17.27 10.21
N CYS A 74 3.84 16.07 10.77
CA CYS A 74 4.35 15.87 12.13
C CYS A 74 5.51 14.88 12.15
N ARG A 75 6.38 15.03 13.16
CA ARG A 75 7.39 14.02 13.46
C ARG A 75 6.69 12.87 14.20
N PRO A 76 6.83 11.62 13.74
CA PRO A 76 6.19 10.49 14.40
C PRO A 76 6.84 10.23 15.76
N GLU A 77 6.01 9.86 16.74
CA GLU A 77 6.42 9.32 18.02
C GLU A 77 6.42 7.79 17.93
N LEU A 78 7.62 7.20 17.85
CA LEU A 78 7.80 5.75 17.91
C LEU A 78 7.87 5.32 19.37
N VAL A 79 6.96 4.43 19.76
CA VAL A 79 6.86 3.90 21.12
C VAL A 79 7.24 2.42 21.09
N ASP A 80 8.21 2.03 21.90
CA ASP A 80 8.54 0.61 22.06
C ASP A 80 7.50 -0.06 22.96
N GLY A 81 7.07 -1.25 22.56
CA GLY A 81 6.11 -2.06 23.30
C GLY A 81 6.05 -3.50 22.79
N ASP A 82 5.52 -4.39 23.61
CA ASP A 82 5.28 -5.79 23.22
C ASP A 82 4.13 -5.91 22.21
N GLU A 83 3.17 -4.99 22.29
CA GLU A 83 2.00 -4.92 21.42
C GLU A 83 2.12 -3.75 20.44
N ALA A 84 1.78 -3.99 19.17
CA ALA A 84 1.71 -2.90 18.19
C ALA A 84 0.42 -2.10 18.37
N PHE A 85 0.49 -0.79 18.16
CA PHE A 85 -0.66 0.09 18.00
C PHE A 85 -0.33 1.20 16.99
N ILE A 86 -1.37 1.79 16.42
CA ILE A 86 -1.28 2.95 15.52
C ILE A 86 -2.29 3.98 15.98
N ASP A 87 -1.87 5.24 16.11
CA ASP A 87 -2.73 6.40 16.35
C ASP A 87 -2.28 7.58 15.47
N PHE A 88 -3.01 7.78 14.38
CA PHE A 88 -2.82 8.89 13.46
C PHE A 88 -4.02 9.83 13.55
N LYS A 89 -3.77 11.13 13.66
CA LYS A 89 -4.78 12.20 13.63
C LYS A 89 -4.69 13.01 12.36
N ASP A 90 -5.81 13.20 11.70
CA ASP A 90 -5.92 13.89 10.41
C ASP A 90 -4.87 13.41 9.38
N LEU A 91 -4.71 12.08 9.25
CA LEU A 91 -3.77 11.49 8.30
C LEU A 91 -4.22 11.75 6.85
N ARG A 92 -3.25 12.04 5.98
CA ARG A 92 -3.46 12.26 4.55
C ARG A 92 -2.61 11.33 3.71
N HIS A 93 -3.07 11.00 2.51
CA HIS A 93 -2.29 10.17 1.59
C HIS A 93 -1.23 11.04 0.87
N PRO A 94 0.08 10.81 1.07
CA PRO A 94 1.14 11.71 0.59
C PRO A 94 1.11 11.93 -0.93
N ALA A 95 0.88 10.86 -1.72
CA ALA A 95 0.79 10.97 -3.18
C ALA A 95 -0.44 11.74 -3.68
N LEU A 96 -1.56 11.71 -2.95
CA LEU A 96 -2.78 12.39 -3.36
C LEU A 96 -2.73 13.88 -3.03
N VAL A 97 -2.11 14.25 -1.91
CA VAL A 97 -1.86 15.65 -1.54
C VAL A 97 -0.87 16.32 -2.50
N ALA A 98 0.11 15.58 -3.02
CA ALA A 98 1.05 16.09 -4.01
C ALA A 98 0.42 16.26 -5.41
N SER A 99 -0.68 15.58 -5.70
CA SER A 99 -1.38 15.67 -7.00
C SER A 99 -2.07 17.03 -7.15
N SER A 100 -1.84 17.70 -8.27
CA SER A 100 -2.46 18.99 -8.60
C SER A 100 -3.99 18.92 -8.67
N SER A 101 -4.56 17.75 -8.96
CA SER A 101 -6.00 17.56 -9.14
C SER A 101 -6.79 17.50 -7.82
N LEU A 102 -6.11 17.33 -6.69
CA LEU A 102 -6.73 17.15 -5.35
C LEU A 102 -6.16 18.12 -4.31
N LYS A 103 -5.36 19.12 -4.73
CA LYS A 103 -4.78 20.12 -3.83
C LYS A 103 -5.89 20.94 -3.16
N GLY A 104 -6.14 20.67 -1.88
CA GLY A 104 -7.11 21.38 -1.04
C GLY A 104 -8.38 20.58 -0.69
N ASP A 105 -8.71 19.56 -1.48
CA ASP A 105 -9.99 18.83 -1.35
C ASP A 105 -9.85 17.44 -0.72
N PHE A 106 -8.62 17.00 -0.41
CA PHE A 106 -8.42 15.71 0.26
C PHE A 106 -8.87 15.76 1.72
N ILE A 107 -9.82 14.90 2.09
CA ILE A 107 -10.37 14.83 3.44
C ILE A 107 -9.46 13.96 4.33
N PRO A 108 -8.86 14.52 5.39
CA PRO A 108 -7.98 13.78 6.29
C PRO A 108 -8.78 12.84 7.21
N ASN A 109 -8.15 11.75 7.64
CA ASN A 109 -8.81 10.72 8.44
C ASN A 109 -8.02 10.35 9.69
N ASP A 110 -8.75 10.19 10.79
CA ASP A 110 -8.22 9.62 12.02
C ASP A 110 -8.13 8.10 11.86
N VAL A 111 -7.01 7.51 12.26
CA VAL A 111 -6.81 6.06 12.23
C VAL A 111 -6.22 5.61 13.54
N LYS A 112 -6.99 4.83 14.30
CA LYS A 112 -6.56 4.29 15.58
C LYS A 112 -6.84 2.79 15.66
N LEU A 113 -5.80 1.98 15.82
CA LEU A 113 -5.86 0.52 15.91
C LEU A 113 -4.97 0.04 17.07
N GLY A 114 -5.52 -0.82 17.93
CA GLY A 114 -4.81 -1.36 19.10
C GLY A 114 -4.64 -0.34 20.25
N GLY A 115 -3.90 -0.73 21.28
CA GLY A 115 -3.77 0.05 22.52
C GLY A 115 -5.04 -0.04 23.37
N ASP A 116 -5.75 1.06 23.51
CA ASP A 116 -7.03 1.18 24.24
C ASP A 116 -8.26 0.88 23.38
N VAL A 117 -8.08 0.64 22.08
CA VAL A 117 -9.16 0.32 21.14
C VAL A 117 -8.93 -1.02 20.47
N GLY A 118 -9.96 -1.58 19.84
CA GLY A 118 -9.86 -2.80 19.06
C GLY A 118 -8.76 -2.74 18.00
N ARG A 119 -8.13 -3.89 17.73
CA ARG A 119 -7.00 -4.06 16.82
C ARG A 119 -7.40 -4.11 15.35
N ILE A 120 -8.65 -4.49 15.08
CA ILE A 120 -9.18 -4.68 13.74
C ILE A 120 -10.29 -3.66 13.48
N ALA A 121 -10.14 -2.88 12.41
CA ALA A 121 -11.23 -2.11 11.83
C ALA A 121 -11.95 -2.96 10.78
N LEU A 122 -13.14 -3.45 11.12
CA LEU A 122 -14.05 -4.10 10.19
C LEU A 122 -14.76 -3.02 9.38
N LEU A 123 -14.24 -2.78 8.17
CA LEU A 123 -14.57 -1.64 7.34
C LEU A 123 -15.68 -1.97 6.36
N THR A 124 -16.77 -1.21 6.43
CA THR A 124 -17.91 -1.32 5.51
C THR A 124 -18.12 -0.05 4.70
N GLY A 125 -19.01 -0.13 3.71
CA GLY A 125 -19.39 0.99 2.85
C GLY A 125 -19.14 0.74 1.36
N PRO A 126 -19.57 1.66 0.49
CA PRO A 126 -19.51 1.50 -0.97
C PRO A 126 -18.06 1.49 -1.50
N ASN A 127 -17.82 0.87 -2.65
CA ASN A 127 -16.47 0.75 -3.25
C ASN A 127 -15.83 2.10 -3.56
N MET A 128 -16.64 3.07 -3.96
CA MET A 128 -16.18 4.44 -4.25
C MET A 128 -16.06 5.32 -3.00
N GLY A 129 -16.36 4.81 -1.81
CA GLY A 129 -16.32 5.58 -0.56
C GLY A 129 -14.92 5.87 -0.01
N GLY A 130 -13.85 5.37 -0.64
CA GLY A 130 -12.47 5.64 -0.22
C GLY A 130 -11.86 4.63 0.76
N LYS A 131 -12.49 3.46 0.94
CA LYS A 131 -11.97 2.37 1.81
C LYS A 131 -10.51 2.01 1.49
N SER A 132 -10.23 1.68 0.23
CA SER A 132 -8.89 1.32 -0.23
C SER A 132 -7.88 2.47 -0.09
N THR A 133 -8.35 3.73 -0.19
CA THR A 133 -7.51 4.91 0.06
C THR A 133 -7.13 5.00 1.53
N ALA A 134 -8.07 4.83 2.46
CA ALA A 134 -7.79 4.86 3.90
C ALA A 134 -6.81 3.75 4.32
N MET A 135 -6.97 2.54 3.78
CA MET A 135 -6.07 1.42 4.06
C MET A 135 -4.65 1.68 3.55
N ARG A 136 -4.49 2.09 2.27
CA ARG A 136 -3.17 2.43 1.70
C ARG A 136 -2.53 3.63 2.36
N MET A 137 -3.33 4.63 2.72
CA MET A 137 -2.87 5.81 3.44
C MET A 137 -2.28 5.44 4.80
N THR A 138 -2.93 4.55 5.55
CA THR A 138 -2.43 4.05 6.83
C THR A 138 -1.12 3.29 6.65
N ALA A 139 -1.07 2.34 5.72
CA ALA A 139 0.16 1.59 5.41
C ALA A 139 1.33 2.53 5.04
N THR A 140 1.05 3.54 4.21
CA THR A 140 2.06 4.51 3.79
C THR A 140 2.53 5.36 4.98
N GLY A 141 1.61 5.78 5.86
CA GLY A 141 1.96 6.51 7.08
C GLY A 141 2.90 5.73 8.00
N ILE A 142 2.65 4.42 8.18
CA ILE A 142 3.52 3.52 8.95
C ILE A 142 4.92 3.44 8.31
N ILE A 143 4.99 3.20 7.00
CA ILE A 143 6.27 3.10 6.27
C ILE A 143 7.06 4.40 6.41
N MET A 144 6.42 5.55 6.20
CA MET A 144 7.08 6.85 6.34
C MET A 144 7.61 7.07 7.75
N ALA A 145 6.83 6.69 8.77
CA ALA A 145 7.26 6.82 10.16
C ALA A 145 8.49 5.96 10.47
N GLN A 146 8.49 4.69 10.03
CA GLN A 146 9.62 3.77 10.24
C GLN A 146 10.84 4.07 9.36
N LEU A 147 10.67 4.78 8.24
CA LEU A 147 11.78 5.34 7.46
C LEU A 147 12.43 6.56 8.13
N GLY A 148 11.83 7.11 9.19
CA GLY A 148 12.30 8.32 9.86
C GLY A 148 11.89 9.62 9.16
N MET A 149 10.84 9.59 8.33
CA MET A 149 10.28 10.78 7.66
C MET A 149 9.26 11.48 8.56
N LEU A 150 8.91 12.73 8.22
CA LEU A 150 7.67 13.32 8.71
C LEU A 150 6.47 12.60 8.11
N VAL A 151 5.36 12.54 8.84
CA VAL A 151 4.10 11.95 8.39
C VAL A 151 3.11 13.09 8.08
N PRO A 152 2.35 13.04 6.97
CA PRO A 152 1.37 14.07 6.58
C PRO A 152 0.09 14.01 7.43
N ALA A 153 0.25 14.18 8.74
CA ALA A 153 -0.78 14.09 9.76
C ALA A 153 -0.61 15.21 10.78
N LYS A 154 -1.66 15.50 11.55
CA LYS A 154 -1.59 16.42 12.70
C LYS A 154 -0.79 15.83 13.85
N SER A 155 -0.97 14.54 14.13
CA SER A 155 -0.13 13.77 15.05
C SER A 155 -0.01 12.32 14.60
N ALA A 156 1.13 11.71 14.89
CA ALA A 156 1.39 10.33 14.56
C ALA A 156 2.15 9.65 15.70
N ARG A 157 1.52 8.63 16.30
CA ARG A 157 2.10 7.82 17.37
C ARG A 157 1.88 6.35 17.04
N LEU A 158 2.94 5.55 17.04
CA LEU A 158 2.83 4.14 16.70
C LEU A 158 3.93 3.32 17.37
N CYS A 159 3.62 2.05 17.61
CA CYS A 159 4.65 1.04 17.78
C CYS A 159 5.14 0.59 16.40
N PRO A 160 6.45 0.36 16.22
CA PRO A 160 6.97 -0.23 14.99
C PRO A 160 6.28 -1.56 14.67
N VAL A 161 5.81 -1.69 13.43
CA VAL A 161 5.28 -2.95 12.90
C VAL A 161 6.41 -3.74 12.24
N ASP A 162 6.35 -5.05 12.33
CA ASP A 162 7.36 -5.95 11.76
C ASP A 162 7.13 -6.23 10.27
N SER A 163 5.87 -6.25 9.83
CA SER A 163 5.48 -6.50 8.46
C SER A 163 4.16 -5.82 8.11
N ILE A 164 4.01 -5.46 6.83
CA ILE A 164 2.75 -5.01 6.24
C ILE A 164 2.33 -6.07 5.24
N LEU A 165 1.23 -6.75 5.54
CA LEU A 165 0.72 -7.88 4.77
C LEU A 165 -0.59 -7.49 4.11
N THR A 166 -0.69 -7.58 2.78
CA THR A 166 -1.84 -7.05 2.06
C THR A 166 -2.45 -8.07 1.12
N ARG A 167 -3.77 -8.10 1.12
CA ARG A 167 -4.63 -8.64 0.09
C ARG A 167 -5.54 -7.52 -0.35
N MET A 168 -5.16 -6.80 -1.40
CA MET A 168 -6.01 -5.81 -2.05
C MET A 168 -6.44 -6.36 -3.41
N GLY A 169 -7.67 -6.07 -3.83
CA GLY A 169 -8.35 -6.70 -4.96
C GLY A 169 -7.54 -6.90 -6.26
N ALA A 170 -8.05 -7.81 -7.09
CA ALA A 170 -7.35 -8.45 -8.20
C ALA A 170 -6.70 -7.48 -9.20
N TYR A 171 -5.38 -7.57 -9.33
CA TYR A 171 -4.79 -7.54 -10.67
C TYR A 171 -5.21 -8.86 -11.33
N ASP A 172 -6.04 -8.78 -12.37
CA ASP A 172 -6.34 -9.92 -13.23
C ASP A 172 -5.03 -10.38 -13.88
N ASN A 173 -4.38 -11.35 -13.25
CA ASN A 173 -3.31 -12.10 -13.89
C ASN A 173 -3.97 -13.09 -14.86
N MET A 174 -4.44 -12.57 -16.01
CA MET A 174 -4.94 -13.36 -17.14
C MET A 174 -3.93 -14.43 -17.62
N PHE A 175 -2.65 -14.27 -17.28
CA PHE A 175 -1.57 -15.19 -17.64
C PHE A 175 -1.26 -16.25 -16.58
N SER A 176 -1.97 -16.27 -15.44
CA SER A 176 -1.82 -17.34 -14.45
C SER A 176 -2.86 -18.45 -14.69
N ASN A 177 -2.41 -19.70 -14.86
CA ASN A 177 -3.27 -20.88 -14.99
C ASN A 177 -4.05 -21.24 -13.70
N ALA A 178 -4.28 -20.29 -12.80
CA ALA A 178 -4.94 -20.49 -11.51
C ALA A 178 -6.27 -19.73 -11.48
N SER A 179 -7.29 -20.33 -10.87
CA SER A 179 -8.53 -19.62 -10.54
C SER A 179 -8.22 -18.40 -9.66
N THR A 180 -8.86 -17.27 -9.95
CA THR A 180 -8.73 -16.02 -9.18
C THR A 180 -8.99 -16.25 -7.69
N PHE A 181 -9.95 -17.13 -7.36
CA PHE A 181 -10.26 -17.50 -5.99
C PHE A 181 -9.13 -18.32 -5.32
N LYS A 182 -8.44 -19.19 -6.07
CA LYS A 182 -7.29 -19.92 -5.53
C LYS A 182 -6.16 -18.97 -5.18
N VAL A 183 -5.85 -18.01 -6.06
CA VAL A 183 -4.79 -17.01 -5.80
C VAL A 183 -5.13 -16.17 -4.57
N GLU A 184 -6.39 -15.77 -4.43
CA GLU A 184 -6.90 -15.06 -3.26
C GLU A 184 -6.70 -15.86 -1.96
N LEU A 185 -7.02 -17.15 -1.96
CA LEU A 185 -6.80 -18.02 -0.79
C LEU A 185 -5.33 -18.29 -0.53
N ASP A 186 -4.49 -18.45 -1.56
CA ASP A 186 -3.04 -18.65 -1.40
C ASP A 186 -2.39 -17.41 -0.76
N GLU A 187 -2.85 -16.21 -1.12
CA GLU A 187 -2.44 -14.94 -0.48
C GLU A 187 -2.93 -14.87 0.97
N CYS A 188 -4.20 -15.20 1.24
CA CYS A 188 -4.74 -15.27 2.60
C CYS A 188 -3.98 -16.25 3.48
N CYS A 189 -3.61 -17.43 2.96
CA CYS A 189 -2.82 -18.43 3.68
C CYS A 189 -1.44 -17.90 4.07
N LYS A 190 -0.77 -17.15 3.18
CA LYS A 190 0.51 -16.50 3.51
C LYS A 190 0.35 -15.48 4.62
N ILE A 191 -0.69 -14.65 4.54
CA ILE A 191 -1.00 -13.65 5.57
C ILE A 191 -1.20 -14.34 6.92
N LEU A 192 -2.04 -15.36 7.00
CA LEU A 192 -2.32 -16.07 8.25
C LEU A 192 -1.09 -16.77 8.86
N ARG A 193 -0.18 -17.27 8.01
CA ARG A 193 1.04 -17.95 8.45
C ARG A 193 2.11 -16.97 8.94
N ASP A 194 2.25 -15.84 8.26
CA ASP A 194 3.38 -14.93 8.44
C ASP A 194 3.02 -13.74 9.38
N ALA A 195 1.73 -13.47 9.60
CA ALA A 195 1.27 -12.41 10.49
C ALA A 195 1.58 -12.70 11.96
N THR A 196 2.04 -11.67 12.66
CA THR A 196 2.32 -11.67 14.09
C THR A 196 1.45 -10.61 14.81
N PRO A 197 1.43 -10.57 16.15
CA PRO A 197 0.78 -9.50 16.90
C PRO A 197 1.35 -8.09 16.62
N LYS A 198 2.52 -7.99 15.99
CA LYS A 198 3.15 -6.73 15.57
C LYS A 198 2.97 -6.42 14.09
N SER A 199 2.28 -7.26 13.34
CA SER A 199 2.05 -7.05 11.92
C SER A 199 0.84 -6.15 11.66
N PHE A 200 0.88 -5.43 10.55
CA PHE A 200 -0.26 -4.68 10.03
C PHE A 200 -0.83 -5.38 8.78
N VAL A 201 -2.07 -5.83 8.87
CA VAL A 201 -2.74 -6.65 7.86
C VAL A 201 -3.84 -5.84 7.16
N ILE A 202 -3.90 -5.92 5.83
CA ILE A 202 -4.97 -5.36 5.02
C ILE A 202 -5.64 -6.50 4.26
N LEU A 203 -6.92 -6.73 4.50
CA LEU A 203 -7.75 -7.65 3.72
C LEU A 203 -8.90 -6.85 3.08
N ASP A 204 -8.92 -6.79 1.75
CA ASP A 204 -9.95 -6.10 0.97
C ASP A 204 -10.81 -7.13 0.24
N GLU A 205 -12.05 -7.27 0.69
CA GLU A 205 -13.11 -8.05 0.05
C GLU A 205 -12.83 -9.55 -0.13
N LEU A 206 -12.28 -10.17 0.92
CA LEU A 206 -12.05 -11.63 0.95
C LEU A 206 -13.37 -12.42 0.82
N GLY A 207 -13.35 -13.49 0.04
CA GLY A 207 -14.47 -14.40 -0.19
C GLY A 207 -15.30 -14.11 -1.45
N ARG A 208 -14.93 -13.10 -2.26
CA ARG A 208 -15.74 -12.67 -3.42
C ARG A 208 -15.77 -13.65 -4.58
N GLY A 209 -14.74 -14.48 -4.74
CA GLY A 209 -14.62 -15.41 -5.88
C GLY A 209 -15.40 -16.71 -5.77
N THR A 210 -16.25 -16.89 -4.76
CA THR A 210 -16.97 -18.15 -4.48
C THR A 210 -18.45 -17.92 -4.14
N SER A 211 -19.18 -18.98 -3.77
CA SER A 211 -20.56 -18.89 -3.29
C SER A 211 -20.67 -17.93 -2.10
N THR A 212 -21.75 -17.17 -2.01
CA THR A 212 -21.90 -16.13 -0.98
C THR A 212 -21.76 -16.68 0.44
N TYR A 213 -22.29 -17.87 0.70
CA TYR A 213 -22.21 -18.52 2.02
C TYR A 213 -20.80 -19.00 2.34
N ASP A 214 -20.13 -19.67 1.39
CA ASP A 214 -18.77 -20.14 1.61
C ASP A 214 -17.80 -18.96 1.76
N GLY A 215 -17.97 -17.91 0.94
CA GLY A 215 -17.17 -16.70 0.99
C GLY A 215 -17.31 -15.98 2.33
N MET A 216 -18.54 -15.82 2.83
CA MET A 216 -18.81 -15.24 4.15
C MET A 216 -18.23 -16.11 5.27
N ALA A 217 -18.40 -17.44 5.21
CA ALA A 217 -17.89 -18.34 6.23
C ALA A 217 -16.35 -18.31 6.32
N ILE A 218 -15.67 -18.30 5.17
CA ILE A 218 -14.21 -18.17 5.09
C ILE A 218 -13.78 -16.80 5.63
N ALA A 219 -14.41 -15.71 5.18
CA ALA A 219 -14.08 -14.36 5.64
C ALA A 219 -14.27 -14.22 7.16
N GLY A 220 -15.37 -14.75 7.71
CA GLY A 220 -15.64 -14.77 9.14
C GLY A 220 -14.62 -15.60 9.93
N ALA A 221 -14.21 -16.77 9.43
CA ALA A 221 -13.20 -17.60 10.07
C ALA A 221 -11.81 -16.92 10.07
N VAL A 222 -11.44 -16.26 8.97
CA VAL A 222 -10.18 -15.51 8.87
C VAL A 222 -10.19 -14.30 9.81
N LEU A 223 -11.30 -13.56 9.85
CA LEU A 223 -11.48 -12.46 10.79
C LEU A 223 -11.34 -12.95 12.24
N HIS A 224 -11.96 -14.09 12.59
CA HIS A 224 -11.82 -14.71 13.90
C HIS A 224 -10.35 -15.01 14.24
N GLN A 225 -9.64 -15.65 13.31
CA GLN A 225 -8.25 -16.04 13.50
C GLN A 225 -7.37 -14.81 13.78
N LEU A 226 -7.54 -13.73 13.01
CA LEU A 226 -6.80 -12.48 13.22
C LEU A 226 -7.18 -11.78 14.53
N ALA A 227 -8.47 -11.77 14.88
CA ALA A 227 -8.99 -11.06 16.04
C ALA A 227 -8.74 -11.76 17.39
N THR A 228 -8.64 -13.09 17.39
CA THR A 228 -8.59 -13.91 18.61
C THR A 228 -7.22 -14.57 18.82
N HIS A 229 -6.59 -15.06 17.74
CA HIS A 229 -5.39 -15.89 17.83
C HIS A 229 -4.13 -15.13 17.43
N THR A 230 -4.12 -14.48 16.26
CA THR A 230 -2.95 -13.75 15.76
C THR A 230 -2.80 -12.39 16.42
N LEU A 231 -3.91 -11.70 16.72
CA LEU A 231 -3.95 -10.38 17.34
C LEU A 231 -3.19 -9.30 16.55
N SER A 232 -3.14 -9.39 15.23
CA SER A 232 -2.51 -8.38 14.37
C SER A 232 -3.35 -7.10 14.26
N LEU A 233 -2.70 -5.96 14.03
CA LEU A 233 -3.40 -4.74 13.63
C LEU A 233 -3.97 -4.93 12.24
N SER A 234 -5.25 -4.67 12.01
CA SER A 234 -5.85 -5.03 10.72
C SER A 234 -6.90 -4.05 10.23
N PHE A 235 -6.92 -3.81 8.92
CA PHE A 235 -8.14 -3.41 8.22
C PHE A 235 -8.73 -4.63 7.53
N PHE A 236 -10.01 -4.88 7.79
CA PHE A 236 -10.78 -5.93 7.14
C PHE A 236 -11.96 -5.28 6.41
N ALA A 237 -11.80 -4.97 5.13
CA ALA A 237 -12.88 -4.40 4.33
C ALA A 237 -13.77 -5.51 3.77
N THR A 238 -15.08 -5.41 3.99
CA THR A 238 -16.04 -6.44 3.62
C THR A 238 -17.33 -5.87 3.04
N HIS A 239 -18.02 -6.71 2.27
CA HIS A 239 -19.40 -6.48 1.81
C HIS A 239 -20.42 -7.33 2.56
N TYR A 240 -19.95 -8.25 3.41
CA TYR A 240 -20.80 -9.10 4.22
C TYR A 240 -21.25 -8.34 5.47
N GLY A 241 -22.44 -7.71 5.39
CA GLY A 241 -23.00 -6.95 6.50
C GLY A 241 -23.22 -7.79 7.77
N SER A 242 -23.57 -9.06 7.63
CA SER A 242 -23.73 -10.00 8.74
C SER A 242 -22.48 -10.15 9.61
N LEU A 243 -21.26 -10.03 9.06
CA LEU A 243 -20.03 -10.05 9.86
C LEU A 243 -19.97 -8.88 10.84
N THR A 244 -20.59 -7.75 10.53
CA THR A 244 -20.62 -6.60 11.45
C THR A 244 -21.50 -6.85 12.66
N ASP A 245 -22.58 -7.62 12.49
CA ASP A 245 -23.46 -8.02 13.58
C ASP A 245 -22.80 -9.11 14.44
N ASP A 246 -22.21 -10.13 13.79
CA ASP A 246 -21.56 -11.26 14.46
C ASP A 246 -20.39 -10.82 15.36
N TYR A 247 -19.67 -9.77 14.96
CA TYR A 247 -18.50 -9.25 15.68
C TYR A 247 -18.75 -7.95 16.44
N ALA A 248 -20.00 -7.48 16.53
CA ALA A 248 -20.34 -6.19 17.15
C ALA A 248 -19.82 -6.06 18.61
N TYR A 249 -19.71 -7.17 19.34
CA TYR A 249 -19.27 -7.21 20.73
C TYR A 249 -17.87 -7.78 20.94
N HIS A 250 -17.14 -8.08 19.86
CA HIS A 250 -15.80 -8.66 19.98
C HIS A 250 -14.79 -7.56 20.39
N PRO A 251 -14.02 -7.73 21.48
CA PRO A 251 -13.19 -6.65 22.05
C PRO A 251 -12.11 -6.13 21.09
N ASN A 252 -11.61 -7.00 20.20
CA ASN A 252 -10.59 -6.62 19.23
C ASN A 252 -11.13 -6.14 17.87
N VAL A 253 -12.45 -6.14 17.65
CA VAL A 253 -13.05 -5.74 16.36
C VAL A 253 -13.87 -4.46 16.56
N ARG A 254 -13.62 -3.47 15.71
CA ARG A 254 -14.38 -2.23 15.64
C ARG A 254 -15.05 -2.13 14.29
N ASN A 255 -16.36 -2.01 14.30
CA ASN A 255 -17.12 -1.67 13.10
C ASN A 255 -16.81 -0.22 12.73
N MET A 256 -16.32 -0.01 11.51
CA MET A 256 -16.07 1.31 10.95
C MET A 256 -16.63 1.37 9.54
N HIS A 257 -16.91 2.58 9.05
CA HIS A 257 -17.32 2.78 7.67
C HIS A 257 -16.85 4.12 7.11
N MET A 258 -16.89 4.22 5.78
CA MET A 258 -16.73 5.51 5.10
C MET A 258 -18.08 6.20 5.04
N GLU A 259 -18.15 7.41 5.60
CA GLU A 259 -19.37 8.20 5.75
C GLU A 259 -19.92 8.63 4.38
N THR A 260 -21.25 8.50 4.24
CA THR A 260 -21.99 8.85 3.03
C THR A 260 -23.29 9.56 3.41
N LEU A 261 -23.63 10.63 2.68
CA LEU A 261 -24.93 11.27 2.77
C LEU A 261 -25.81 10.81 1.63
N VAL A 262 -27.05 10.45 1.97
CA VAL A 262 -28.10 10.13 1.02
C VAL A 262 -29.16 11.21 1.08
N ASP A 263 -29.46 11.79 -0.06
CA ASP A 263 -30.66 12.61 -0.27
C ASP A 263 -31.68 11.71 -1.00
N ASP A 264 -32.61 11.12 -0.23
CA ASP A 264 -33.64 10.22 -0.77
C ASP A 264 -34.61 10.95 -1.73
N GLU A 265 -34.84 12.26 -1.52
CA GLU A 265 -35.74 13.05 -2.37
C GLU A 265 -35.12 13.29 -3.76
N LYS A 266 -33.81 13.53 -3.80
CA LYS A 266 -33.06 13.73 -5.06
C LYS A 266 -32.41 12.46 -5.60
N ARG A 267 -32.44 11.36 -4.86
CA ARG A 267 -31.69 10.12 -5.14
C ARG A 267 -30.19 10.38 -5.37
N GLU A 268 -29.64 11.35 -4.65
CA GLU A 268 -28.23 11.72 -4.71
C GLU A 268 -27.46 11.05 -3.57
N LEU A 269 -26.31 10.47 -3.92
CA LEU A 269 -25.38 9.87 -2.97
C LEU A 269 -24.09 10.70 -2.98
N VAL A 270 -23.76 11.28 -1.83
CA VAL A 270 -22.54 12.08 -1.64
C VAL A 270 -21.57 11.30 -0.76
N PHE A 271 -20.37 11.04 -1.26
CA PHE A 271 -19.29 10.42 -0.48
C PHE A 271 -18.55 11.51 0.30
N LEU A 272 -18.57 11.43 1.63
CA LEU A 272 -17.86 12.39 2.49
C LEU A 272 -16.39 12.01 2.73
N TYR A 273 -15.97 10.82 2.30
CA TYR A 273 -14.59 10.32 2.45
C TYR A 273 -14.04 10.37 3.89
N LYS A 274 -14.91 10.44 4.90
CA LYS A 274 -14.56 10.41 6.31
C LYS A 274 -14.73 9.00 6.86
N LEU A 275 -13.69 8.48 7.51
CA LEU A 275 -13.69 7.22 8.23
C LEU A 275 -14.25 7.47 9.63
N VAL A 276 -15.35 6.79 9.95
CA VAL A 276 -16.08 6.96 11.22
C VAL A 276 -16.43 5.60 11.84
N ASP A 277 -16.66 5.60 13.14
CA ASP A 277 -17.13 4.41 13.87
C ASP A 277 -18.57 4.06 13.49
N GLY A 278 -18.90 2.78 13.59
CA GLY A 278 -20.22 2.23 13.29
C GLY A 278 -20.27 1.46 11.97
N VAL A 279 -21.45 0.92 11.68
CA VAL A 279 -21.73 0.16 10.46
C VAL A 279 -22.32 1.10 9.41
N ALA A 280 -21.94 0.92 8.14
CA ALA A 280 -22.57 1.66 7.05
C ALA A 280 -24.09 1.43 7.04
N GLY A 281 -24.85 2.49 6.72
CA GLY A 281 -26.29 2.38 6.48
C GLY A 281 -26.63 1.39 5.35
N SER A 282 -27.92 1.12 5.18
CA SER A 282 -28.45 0.16 4.21
C SER A 282 -27.84 0.32 2.80
N SER A 283 -27.69 -0.81 2.10
CA SER A 283 -27.14 -0.93 0.74
C SER A 283 -27.44 0.27 -0.19
N PHE A 284 -26.41 1.05 -0.51
CA PHE A 284 -26.48 2.16 -1.46
C PHE A 284 -26.35 1.74 -2.93
N GLY A 285 -26.45 0.44 -3.24
CA GLY A 285 -26.16 -0.08 -4.58
C GLY A 285 -27.04 0.52 -5.68
N THR A 286 -28.33 0.75 -5.40
CA THR A 286 -29.26 1.36 -6.36
C THR A 286 -28.99 2.85 -6.57
N HIS A 287 -28.55 3.56 -5.53
CA HIS A 287 -28.16 4.98 -5.65
C HIS A 287 -26.85 5.14 -6.42
N VAL A 288 -25.88 4.22 -6.23
CA VAL A 288 -24.66 4.17 -7.05
C VAL A 288 -24.98 3.89 -8.52
N ALA A 289 -25.98 3.05 -8.80
CA ALA A 289 -26.43 2.79 -10.18
C ALA A 289 -27.03 4.06 -10.82
N ASN A 290 -27.82 4.82 -10.06
CA ASN A 290 -28.35 6.12 -10.50
C ASN A 290 -27.21 7.10 -10.82
N LEU A 291 -26.22 7.21 -9.93
CA LEU A 291 -25.03 8.05 -10.15
C LEU A 291 -24.22 7.64 -11.40
N ALA A 292 -24.21 6.35 -11.71
CA ALA A 292 -23.56 5.81 -12.91
C ALA A 292 -24.34 6.07 -14.22
N GLY A 293 -25.53 6.69 -14.15
CA GLY A 293 -26.37 7.00 -15.30
C GLY A 293 -27.22 5.83 -15.80
N VAL A 294 -27.49 4.83 -14.96
CA VAL A 294 -28.41 3.73 -15.28
C VAL A 294 -29.84 4.29 -15.42
N PRO A 295 -30.63 3.89 -16.43
CA PRO A 295 -31.99 4.41 -16.63
C PRO A 295 -32.88 4.26 -15.39
N LEU A 296 -33.65 5.30 -15.08
CA LEU A 296 -34.44 5.40 -13.84
C LEU A 296 -35.38 4.20 -13.63
N GLU A 297 -36.04 3.75 -14.69
CA GLU A 297 -36.96 2.60 -14.66
C GLU A 297 -36.25 1.31 -14.18
N VAL A 298 -34.98 1.13 -14.54
CA VAL A 298 -34.17 -0.03 -14.12
C VAL A 298 -33.77 0.09 -12.66
N VAL A 299 -33.38 1.30 -12.22
CA VAL A 299 -33.02 1.57 -10.82
C VAL A 299 -34.22 1.34 -9.90
N GLU A 300 -35.40 1.87 -10.27
CA GLU A 300 -36.64 1.67 -9.51
C GLU A 300 -37.05 0.20 -9.43
N ARG A 301 -36.93 -0.53 -10.54
CA ARG A 301 -37.16 -1.97 -10.54
C ARG A 301 -36.17 -2.70 -9.62
N ALA A 302 -34.90 -2.31 -9.66
CA ALA A 302 -33.86 -2.90 -8.82
C ALA A 302 -34.11 -2.67 -7.32
N GLU A 303 -34.64 -1.52 -6.92
CA GLU A 303 -35.01 -1.24 -5.52
C GLU A 303 -36.12 -2.15 -5.01
N VAL A 304 -37.17 -2.37 -5.81
CA VAL A 304 -38.26 -3.30 -5.47
C VAL A 304 -37.69 -4.72 -5.30
N VAL A 305 -36.90 -5.17 -6.28
CA VAL A 305 -36.29 -6.50 -6.26
C VAL A 305 -35.33 -6.67 -5.07
N SER A 306 -34.55 -5.65 -4.73
CA SER A 306 -33.64 -5.66 -3.58
C SER A 306 -34.38 -5.81 -2.25
N LYS A 307 -35.49 -5.07 -2.08
CA LYS A 307 -36.36 -5.19 -0.89
C LYS A 307 -36.98 -6.58 -0.78
N ASP A 308 -37.43 -7.14 -1.89
CA ASP A 308 -37.98 -8.50 -1.93
C ASP A 308 -36.93 -9.53 -1.53
N PHE A 309 -35.70 -9.44 -2.06
CA PHE A 309 -34.61 -10.33 -1.67
C PHE A 309 -34.27 -10.22 -0.18
N ALA A 310 -34.18 -9.00 0.35
CA ALA A 310 -33.89 -8.78 1.77
C ALA A 310 -34.96 -9.41 2.68
N LYS A 311 -36.24 -9.33 2.28
CA LYS A 311 -37.35 -9.95 3.01
C LYS A 311 -37.26 -11.48 2.99
N HIS A 312 -37.09 -12.09 1.81
CA HIS A 312 -36.97 -13.54 1.68
C HIS A 312 -35.72 -14.10 2.36
N PHE A 313 -34.64 -13.30 2.43
CA PHE A 313 -33.42 -13.68 3.13
C PHE A 313 -33.62 -13.69 4.65
N LYS A 314 -34.30 -12.69 5.22
CA LYS A 314 -34.66 -12.65 6.64
C LYS A 314 -35.64 -13.76 7.06
N GLU A 315 -36.53 -14.19 6.17
CA GLU A 315 -37.49 -15.27 6.45
C GLU A 315 -36.86 -16.68 6.41
N LYS A 316 -35.67 -16.81 5.80
CA LYS A 316 -34.93 -18.10 5.69
C LYS A 316 -33.86 -18.30 6.77
N LEU A 317 -33.48 -17.23 7.48
CA LEU A 317 -32.60 -17.24 8.65
C LEU A 317 -33.42 -17.50 9.91
#